data_AF-A0A930A8W4-F1
#
_entry.id   AF-A0A930A8W4-F1
#
_cell.length_a   1.000
_cell.length_b   1.000
_cell.length_c   1.000
_cell.angle_alpha   90.00
_cell.angle_beta   90.00
_cell.angle_gamma   90.00
#
_symmetry.space_group_name_H-M   'P 1'
#
loop_
_entity.id
_entity.type
_entity.pdbx_description
1 polymer ?
#
loop_
_entity_poly.entity_id
_entity_poly.type
_entity_poly.pdbx_seq_one_letter_code
_entity_poly.pdbx_strand_id
1 'polypeptide(L)' 'MKHMRQFLIILFFTCIGEILHEFIPLPIPSSIYGLVLLFIALNHGIFKINEVHDTADFLIDIMPIMFIPAAVGL' A
#
# COMPACT_ATOMS: atom_id res chain seq x y z
N MET A 1 13.31 -9.01 -10.86
CA MET A 1 12.80 -9.72 -9.67
C MET A 1 12.60 -8.82 -8.44
N LYS A 2 13.46 -7.81 -8.19
CA LYS A 2 13.37 -6.95 -6.99
C LYS A 2 12.03 -6.21 -6.89
N HIS A 3 11.65 -5.42 -7.90
CA HIS A 3 10.37 -4.67 -7.93
C HIS A 3 9.12 -5.55 -7.76
N MET A 4 9.11 -6.75 -8.34
CA MET A 4 7.98 -7.68 -8.19
C MET A 4 7.81 -8.14 -6.73
N ARG A 5 8.92 -8.34 -5.99
CA ARG A 5 8.88 -8.66 -4.56
C ARG A 5 8.38 -7.47 -3.73
N GLN A 6 8.88 -6.28 -4.02
CA GLN A 6 8.46 -5.05 -3.32
C GLN A 6 6.96 -4.78 -3.55
N PHE A 7 6.47 -4.98 -4.78
CA PHE A 7 5.05 -4.87 -5.12
C PHE A 7 4.19 -5.89 -4.38
N LEU A 8 4.63 -7.16 -4.32
CA LEU A 8 3.93 -8.20 -3.56
C LEU A 8 3.85 -7.89 -2.07
N ILE A 9 4.89 -7.28 -1.49
CA ILE A 9 4.88 -6.85 -0.09
C ILE A 9 3.79 -5.79 0.13
N ILE A 10 3.76 -4.75 -0.70
CA ILE A 10 2.74 -3.69 -0.62
C ILE A 10 1.33 -4.30 -0.75
N LEU A 11 1.11 -5.13 -1.75
CA LEU A 11 -0.18 -5.76 -2.02
C LEU A 11 -0.63 -6.68 -0.88
N PHE A 12 0.30 -7.43 -0.28
CA PHE A 12 0.04 -8.28 0.88
C PHE A 12 -0.43 -7.46 2.10
N PHE A 13 0.27 -6.36 2.42
CA PHE A 13 -0.12 -5.49 3.53
C PHE A 13 -1.46 -4.77 3.28
N THR A 14 -1.74 -4.36 2.05
CA THR A 14 -3.04 -3.78 1.68
C THR A 14 -4.17 -4.80 1.85
N CYS A 15 -3.97 -6.05 1.42
CA CYS A 15 -4.96 -7.11 1.57
C CYS A 15 -5.25 -7.43 3.05
N ILE A 16 -4.22 -7.51 3.90
CA ILE A 16 -4.41 -7.66 5.35
C ILE A 16 -5.14 -6.44 5.94
N GLY A 17 -4.83 -5.23 5.45
CA GLY A 17 -5.51 -4.00 5.86
C GLY A 17 -7.01 -4.02 5.57
N GLU A 18 -7.42 -4.55 4.41
CA GLU A 18 -8.84 -4.73 4.06
C GLU A 18 -9.53 -5.77 4.94
N ILE A 19 -8.90 -6.93 5.14
CA ILE A 19 -9.43 -7.96 6.03
C ILE A 19 -9.63 -7.39 7.44
N LEU A 20 -8.62 -6.67 7.95
CA LEU A 20 -8.69 -6.05 9.28
C LEU A 20 -9.77 -4.96 9.36
N HIS A 21 -9.98 -4.21 8.28
CA HIS A 21 -11.07 -3.22 8.19
C HIS A 21 -12.45 -3.88 8.23
N GLU A 22 -12.64 -5.05 7.63
CA GLU A 22 -13.90 -5.80 7.75
C GLU A 22 -14.17 -6.28 9.19
N PHE A 23 -13.12 -6.66 9.92
CA PHE A 23 -13.26 -7.09 11.32
C PHE A 23 -13.40 -5.94 12.32
N ILE A 24 -12.85 -4.77 12.01
CA ILE A 24 -12.82 -3.62 12.91
C ILE A 24 -13.75 -2.51 12.37
N PRO A 25 -14.92 -2.27 12.99
CA PRO A 25 -15.91 -1.31 12.51
C PRO A 25 -15.54 0.14 12.87
N LEU A 26 -14.33 0.59 12.55
CA LEU A 26 -13.97 2.01 12.65
C LEU A 26 -14.19 2.71 11.29
N PRO A 27 -14.64 3.97 11.29
CA PRO A 27 -14.88 4.78 10.09
C PRO A 27 -13.57 5.31 9.50
N ILE A 28 -12.63 4.40 9.21
CA ILE A 28 -11.29 4.70 8.73
C ILE A 28 -11.09 3.92 7.43
N PRO A 29 -10.55 4.51 6.35
CA PRO A 29 -10.26 3.79 5.12
C PRO A 29 -9.35 2.57 5.35
N SER A 30 -9.59 1.47 4.62
CA SER A 30 -8.78 0.25 4.66
C SER A 30 -7.28 0.52 4.40
N SER A 31 -6.97 1.49 3.53
CA SER A 31 -5.59 1.89 3.22
C SER A 31 -4.80 2.35 4.46
N ILE A 32 -5.46 2.94 5.48
CA ILE A 32 -4.79 3.38 6.71
C ILE A 32 -4.36 2.17 7.55
N TYR A 33 -5.17 1.12 7.62
CA TYR A 33 -4.81 -0.13 8.30
C TYR A 33 -3.59 -0.80 7.66
N GLY A 34 -3.57 -0.87 6.32
CA GLY A 34 -2.41 -1.38 5.57
C GLY A 34 -1.14 -0.57 5.85
N LEU A 35 -1.24 0.76 5.93
CA LEU A 35 -0.14 1.66 6.27
C LEU A 35 0.39 1.43 7.70
N VAL A 36 -0.49 1.30 8.69
CA VAL A 36 -0.10 1.02 10.08
C VAL A 36 0.60 -0.33 10.20
N LEU A 37 0.08 -1.36 9.52
CA LEU A 37 0.70 -2.69 9.51
C LEU A 37 2.10 -2.66 8.86
N LEU A 38 2.24 -1.99 7.71
CA LEU A 38 3.51 -1.81 7.04
C LEU A 38 4.51 -1.04 7.93
N PHE A 39 4.05 0.00 8.62
CA PHE A 39 4.85 0.77 9.56
C PHE A 39 5.35 -0.09 10.73
N ILE A 40 4.49 -0.92 11.32
CA ILE A 40 4.87 -1.86 12.39
C ILE A 40 5.90 -2.87 11.89
N ALA A 41 5.73 -3.39 10.66
CA ALA A 41 6.65 -4.35 10.05
C ALA A 41 8.04 -3.74 9.75
N LEU A 42 8.08 -2.47 9.30
CA LEU A 42 9.31 -1.71 9.13
C LEU A 42 9.99 -1.42 10.48
N ASN A 43 9.21 -1.07 11.51
CA ASN A 43 9.72 -0.79 12.85
C ASN A 43 10.28 -2.05 13.54
N HIS A 44 9.67 -3.22 13.32
CA HIS A 44 10.20 -4.52 13.77
C HIS A 44 11.43 -5.00 12.98
N GLY A 45 11.85 -4.26 11.94
CA GLY A 45 13.01 -4.63 11.12
C GLY A 45 12.80 -5.88 10.26
N ILE A 46 11.54 -6.29 10.05
CA ILE A 46 11.19 -7.44 9.19
C ILE A 46 11.58 -7.15 7.73
N PHE A 47 11.47 -5.87 7.33
CA PHE A 47 11.83 -5.39 6.01
C PHE A 47 12.67 -4.11 6.09
N LYS A 48 13.57 -3.91 5.13
CA LYS A 48 14.28 -2.63 4.98
C LYS A 48 13.44 -1.66 4.14
N ILE A 49 13.51 -0.37 4.45
CA ILE A 49 12.80 0.68 3.68
C ILE A 49 13.11 0.62 2.17
N ASN A 50 14.36 0.29 1.81
CA ASN A 50 14.80 0.09 0.42
C ASN A 50 14.11 -1.08 -0.30
N GLU A 51 13.39 -1.95 0.41
CA GLU A 51 12.58 -3.03 -0.17
C GLU A 51 11.13 -2.62 -0.44
N VAL A 52 10.76 -1.38 -0.20
CA VAL A 52 9.40 -0.88 -0.47
C VAL A 52 9.44 0.46 -1.18
N HIS A 53 10.46 1.27 -0.90
CA HIS A 53 10.62 2.64 -1.42
C HIS A 53 10.57 2.73 -2.95
N ASP A 54 11.38 1.99 -3.70
CA ASP A 54 11.45 2.11 -5.17
C ASP A 54 10.08 1.84 -5.84
N THR A 55 9.33 0.86 -5.31
CA THR A 55 8.00 0.52 -5.86
C THR A 55 6.92 1.47 -5.36
N ALA A 56 7.04 1.98 -4.13
CA ALA A 56 6.13 3.01 -3.61
C ALA A 56 6.25 4.30 -4.43
N ASP A 57 7.47 4.76 -4.73
CA ASP A 57 7.72 5.95 -5.55
C ASP A 57 7.15 5.76 -6.96
N PHE A 58 7.39 4.59 -7.57
CA PHE A 58 6.78 4.25 -8.85
C PHE A 58 5.24 4.29 -8.82
N LEU A 59 4.62 3.77 -7.76
CA LEU A 59 3.16 3.79 -7.59
C LEU A 59 2.64 5.23 -7.41
N ILE A 60 3.39 6.09 -6.74
CA ILE A 60 3.06 7.52 -6.57
C ILE A 60 3.19 8.25 -7.91
N ASP A 61 4.22 7.95 -8.70
CA ASP A 61 4.45 8.56 -10.01
C ASP A 61 3.34 8.24 -11.02
N ILE A 62 2.75 7.04 -10.95
CA ILE A 62 1.60 6.67 -11.81
C ILE A 62 0.25 7.12 -11.25
N MET A 63 0.19 7.61 -10.01
CA MET A 63 -1.07 8.04 -9.36
C MET A 63 -1.84 9.08 -10.20
N PRO A 64 -1.21 10.13 -10.78
CA PRO A 64 -1.90 11.09 -11.64
C PRO A 64 -2.58 10.44 -12.85
N ILE A 65 -1.96 9.41 -13.43
CA ILE A 65 -2.49 8.69 -14.59
C ILE A 65 -3.78 7.94 -14.21
N MET A 66 -3.82 7.37 -13.00
CA MET A 66 -5.01 6.71 -12.45
C MET A 66 -6.20 7.66 -12.23
N PHE A 67 -5.95 8.97 -12.08
CA PHE A 67 -7.00 9.99 -11.93
C PHE A 67 -7.51 10.59 -13.25
N ILE A 68 -6.81 10.37 -14.38
CA ILE A 68 -7.22 10.89 -15.68
C ILE A 68 -8.65 10.43 -16.03
N PRO A 69 -9.04 9.14 -15.91
CA PRO A 69 -10.41 8.69 -16.22
C PRO A 69 -11.48 9.44 -15.42
N ALA A 70 -11.25 9.63 -14.12
CA ALA A 70 -12.15 10.38 -13.25
C ALA A 70 -12.25 11.87 -13.65
N ALA A 71 -11.15 12.46 -14.12
CA ALA A 71 -11.11 13.86 -14.57
C ALA A 71 -11.83 14.08 -15.90
N VAL A 72 -11.82 13.09 -16.81
CA VAL A 72 -12.50 13.18 -18.12
C VAL A 72 -13.93 12.64 -18.11
N GLY A 73 -14.43 12.18 -16.97
CA GLY A 73 -15.80 11.73 -16.80
C GLY A 73 -16.13 10.43 -17.54
N LEU A 74 -15.13 9.57 -17.77
CA LEU A 74 -15.31 8.20 -18.26
C LEU A 74 -15.71 7.25 -17.12
#